data_AF-A0A165PUM2-F1
#
_entry.id   AF-A0A165PUM2-F1
#
_cell.length_a   1.000
_cell.length_b   1.000
_cell.length_c   1.000
_cell.angle_alpha   90.00
_cell.angle_beta   90.00
_cell.angle_gamma   90.00
#
_symmetry.space_group_name_H-M   'P 1'
#
loop_
_entity.id
_entity.type
_entity.pdbx_description
1 polymer ?
#
loop_
_entity_poly.entity_id
_entity_poly.type
_entity_poly.pdbx_seq_one_letter_code
_entity_poly.pdbx_strand_id
1 'polypeptide(L)'
;MPLQIQYRDGSTLSFERGDAEDLVVRDATETRQGWNMLVRGLLVSSCTELEVPVVVKYVLNKRYIMRVVHERNFYHQFLDLQGRQIPRFYGYFEHLTDDMCEPKAAFVLQDLNAVGSSANGPLWKRDLDFRWSLVNLILTIHKRGYALGERIAIFDVNGQPVISGFAGTLRHECPAIDHPSLGRNQLSPRQMDFPCDELYFYCDLAGVWTPRMFDFYHHRCETKMLFTKWMSVADLALEHATPQEAASVARDALQFIAQTYLPYLLPRLQEQFAKFDEADGLELYMSSRRAAMGADGRPRDPRRGFRPMDYARPHMSWPRRSPITYPAAVAVPVSDDVAVHDDAEVIDNTHPKSPDPEHGGGKPATISPSTSGSSASHSQGSDVNPDPNPSA
;
A
#
# COMPACT_ATOMS: atom_id res chain seq x y z
N MET A 1 -11.42 14.89 -26.56
CA MET A 1 -12.55 14.88 -25.61
C MET A 1 -12.19 15.82 -24.48
N PRO A 2 -12.93 16.92 -24.30
CA PRO A 2 -12.60 17.93 -23.30
C PRO A 2 -13.00 17.56 -21.87
N LEU A 3 -12.28 18.17 -20.91
CA LEU A 3 -12.72 18.29 -19.52
C LEU A 3 -13.16 19.73 -19.28
N GLN A 4 -14.36 19.93 -18.73
CA GLN A 4 -14.87 21.22 -18.28
C GLN A 4 -15.05 21.25 -16.77
N ILE A 5 -14.50 22.26 -16.12
CA ILE A 5 -14.61 22.49 -14.68
C ILE A 5 -15.39 23.78 -14.48
N GLN A 6 -16.60 23.67 -13.94
CA GLN A 6 -17.54 24.77 -13.72
C GLN A 6 -17.51 25.16 -12.23
N TYR A 7 -17.00 26.36 -11.94
CA TYR A 7 -16.90 26.91 -10.60
C TYR A 7 -18.20 27.55 -10.15
N ARG A 8 -18.37 27.68 -8.82
CA ARG A 8 -19.59 28.25 -8.21
C ARG A 8 -19.82 29.73 -8.56
N ASP A 9 -18.79 30.44 -8.97
CA ASP A 9 -18.89 31.83 -9.42
C ASP A 9 -19.29 31.97 -10.90
N GLY A 10 -19.54 30.84 -11.58
CA GLY A 10 -19.89 30.78 -13.00
C GLY A 10 -18.70 30.75 -13.95
N SER A 11 -17.46 30.87 -13.45
CA SER A 11 -16.27 30.71 -14.29
C SER A 11 -16.07 29.25 -14.72
N THR A 12 -15.41 29.04 -15.86
CA THR A 12 -15.15 27.70 -16.39
C THR A 12 -13.69 27.55 -16.80
N LEU A 13 -13.06 26.43 -16.38
CA LEU A 13 -11.74 26.02 -16.84
C LEU A 13 -11.87 24.78 -17.73
N SER A 14 -11.31 24.84 -18.94
CA SER A 14 -11.38 23.75 -19.92
C SER A 14 -10.01 23.15 -20.25
N PHE A 15 -10.01 21.86 -20.58
CA PHE A 15 -8.90 21.11 -21.18
C PHE A 15 -9.41 20.47 -22.46
N GLU A 16 -8.64 20.46 -23.54
CA GLU A 16 -9.15 20.15 -24.88
C GLU A 16 -9.02 18.67 -25.28
N ARG A 17 -7.90 18.05 -24.88
CA ARG A 17 -7.58 16.68 -25.22
C ARG A 17 -7.58 15.83 -23.97
N GLY A 18 -8.01 14.59 -24.08
CA GLY A 18 -8.00 13.65 -22.96
C GLY A 18 -8.11 12.22 -23.43
N ASP A 19 -7.80 11.28 -22.53
CA ASP A 19 -7.86 9.84 -22.76
C ASP A 19 -9.17 9.19 -22.29
N ALA A 20 -10.17 10.01 -21.97
CA ALA A 20 -11.49 9.60 -21.49
C ALA A 20 -12.59 10.37 -22.24
N GLU A 21 -13.84 9.97 -22.00
CA GLU A 21 -15.04 10.68 -22.47
C GLU A 21 -15.09 12.13 -21.99
N ASP A 22 -15.98 12.92 -22.59
CA ASP A 22 -16.20 14.31 -22.19
C ASP A 22 -16.67 14.36 -20.74
N LEU A 23 -15.88 15.02 -19.88
CA LEU A 23 -16.17 15.12 -18.45
C LEU A 23 -16.56 16.55 -18.10
N VAL A 24 -17.63 16.68 -17.32
CA VAL A 24 -18.06 17.96 -16.74
C VAL A 24 -18.06 17.85 -15.23
N VAL A 25 -17.23 18.65 -14.57
CA VAL A 25 -17.16 18.78 -13.11
C VAL A 25 -17.85 20.06 -12.69
N ARG A 26 -18.92 19.96 -11.92
CA ARG A 26 -19.73 21.09 -11.42
C ARG A 26 -19.43 21.42 -9.96
N ASP A 27 -19.92 22.59 -9.54
CA ASP A 27 -19.81 23.11 -8.18
C ASP A 27 -18.37 23.15 -7.64
N ALA A 28 -17.43 23.38 -8.55
CA ALA A 28 -16.01 23.28 -8.29
C ALA A 28 -15.57 24.28 -7.22
N THR A 29 -14.75 23.79 -6.29
CA THR A 29 -14.04 24.57 -5.28
C THR A 29 -12.55 24.30 -5.37
N GLU A 30 -11.75 25.35 -5.46
CA GLU A 30 -10.32 25.24 -5.70
C GLU A 30 -9.50 25.44 -4.42
N THR A 31 -8.45 24.64 -4.29
CA THR A 31 -7.43 24.79 -3.27
C THR A 31 -6.05 24.60 -3.89
N ARG A 32 -5.09 25.43 -3.49
CA ARG A 32 -3.70 25.28 -3.93
C ARG A 32 -2.95 24.37 -2.95
N GLN A 33 -2.31 23.31 -3.45
CA GLN A 33 -1.49 22.42 -2.63
C GLN A 33 -0.11 22.25 -3.26
N GLY A 34 0.85 23.09 -2.84
CA GLY A 34 2.22 23.06 -3.35
C GLY A 34 2.29 23.48 -4.83
N TRP A 35 2.72 22.55 -5.70
CA TRP A 35 2.94 22.78 -7.13
C TRP A 35 1.72 22.45 -8.01
N ASN A 36 0.69 21.85 -7.43
CA ASN A 36 -0.54 21.51 -8.13
C ASN A 36 -1.74 22.25 -7.53
N MET A 37 -2.73 22.45 -8.38
CA MET A 37 -4.05 22.93 -8.01
C MET A 37 -4.96 21.72 -7.82
N LEU A 38 -5.78 21.75 -6.77
CA LEU A 38 -6.78 20.73 -6.48
C LEU A 38 -8.16 21.36 -6.53
N VAL A 39 -9.00 20.84 -7.39
CA VAL A 39 -10.40 21.25 -7.50
C VAL A 39 -11.26 20.10 -7.03
N ARG A 40 -12.18 20.36 -6.11
CA ARG A 40 -13.20 19.38 -5.71
C ARG A 40 -14.54 19.79 -6.28
N GLY A 41 -15.29 18.83 -6.80
CA GLY A 41 -16.59 19.06 -7.39
C GLY A 41 -17.36 17.77 -7.65
N LEU A 42 -18.41 17.88 -8.44
CA LEU A 42 -19.31 16.77 -8.79
C LEU A 42 -19.15 16.44 -10.27
N LEU A 43 -18.69 15.23 -10.56
CA LEU A 43 -18.64 14.73 -11.93
C LEU A 43 -20.04 14.32 -12.37
N VAL A 44 -20.54 14.95 -13.43
CA VAL A 44 -21.86 14.66 -14.00
C VAL A 44 -21.67 13.74 -15.20
N SER A 45 -22.20 12.52 -15.13
CA SER A 45 -22.26 11.63 -16.29
C SER A 45 -23.44 12.03 -17.17
N SER A 46 -23.21 12.12 -18.49
CA SER A 46 -24.26 12.38 -19.49
C SER A 46 -25.31 11.26 -19.58
N CYS A 47 -25.00 10.05 -19.11
CA CYS A 47 -25.84 8.88 -19.29
C CYS A 47 -26.68 8.51 -18.06
N THR A 48 -26.20 8.79 -16.85
CA THR A 48 -26.80 8.23 -15.62
C THR A 48 -27.40 9.28 -14.69
N GLU A 49 -27.28 10.57 -14.97
CA GLU A 49 -27.60 11.70 -14.06
C GLU A 49 -26.91 11.62 -12.67
N LEU A 50 -26.14 10.56 -12.41
CA LEU A 50 -25.44 10.32 -11.16
C LEU A 50 -24.28 11.30 -11.03
N GLU A 51 -24.32 12.07 -9.94
CA GLU A 51 -23.24 12.96 -9.55
C GLU A 51 -22.25 12.22 -8.65
N VAL A 52 -20.99 12.19 -9.06
CA VAL A 52 -19.92 11.52 -8.30
C VAL A 52 -18.94 12.55 -7.75
N PRO A 53 -18.66 12.57 -6.44
CA PRO A 53 -17.63 13.43 -5.89
C PRO A 53 -16.25 13.11 -6.47
N VAL A 54 -15.61 14.12 -7.06
CA VAL A 54 -14.30 14.00 -7.68
C VAL A 54 -13.34 15.09 -7.22
N VAL A 55 -12.06 14.76 -7.30
CA VAL A 55 -10.98 15.72 -7.23
C VAL A 55 -10.27 15.78 -8.57
N VAL A 56 -10.17 16.98 -9.14
CA VAL A 56 -9.34 17.28 -10.29
C VAL A 56 -8.02 17.82 -9.80
N LYS A 57 -6.92 17.14 -10.13
CA LYS A 57 -5.57 17.64 -9.90
C LYS A 57 -5.03 18.17 -11.21
N TYR A 58 -4.65 19.44 -11.24
CA TYR A 58 -4.08 20.04 -12.43
C TYR A 58 -2.82 20.86 -12.16
N VAL A 59 -2.02 21.02 -13.21
CA VAL A 59 -0.76 21.77 -13.21
C VAL A 59 -0.69 22.67 -14.43
N LEU A 60 -0.03 23.82 -14.27
CA LEU A 60 0.16 24.83 -15.32
C LEU A 60 1.62 24.92 -15.81
N ASN A 61 2.52 24.10 -15.26
CA ASN A 61 3.94 24.17 -15.59
C ASN A 61 4.39 22.87 -16.28
N LYS A 62 5.03 23.03 -17.44
CA LYS A 62 5.56 21.92 -18.25
C LYS A 62 6.42 20.92 -17.46
N ARG A 63 7.20 21.39 -16.48
CA ARG A 63 8.02 20.53 -15.60
C ARG A 63 7.17 19.58 -14.74
N TYR A 64 5.98 20.01 -14.31
CA TYR A 64 5.10 19.21 -13.47
C TYR A 64 4.14 18.33 -14.27
N ILE A 65 3.90 18.62 -15.56
CA ILE A 65 3.11 17.76 -16.45
C ILE A 65 3.70 16.34 -16.48
N MET A 66 5.02 16.20 -16.55
CA MET A 66 5.65 14.87 -16.52
C MET A 66 5.34 14.06 -15.25
N ARG A 67 5.16 14.73 -14.09
CA ARG A 67 4.75 14.05 -12.85
C ARG A 67 3.29 13.59 -12.91
N VAL A 68 2.42 14.38 -13.54
CA VAL A 68 1.00 14.04 -13.77
C VAL A 68 0.88 12.87 -14.73
N VAL A 69 1.65 12.87 -15.82
CA VAL A 69 1.73 11.75 -16.79
C VAL A 69 2.26 10.48 -16.11
N HIS A 70 3.28 10.61 -15.28
CA HIS A 70 3.81 9.47 -14.51
C HIS A 70 2.75 8.88 -13.56
N GLU A 71 2.04 9.73 -12.81
CA GLU A 71 0.95 9.32 -11.92
C GLU A 71 -0.23 8.69 -12.69
N ARG A 72 -0.60 9.23 -13.85
CA ARG A 72 -1.58 8.63 -14.77
C ARG A 72 -1.19 7.20 -15.16
N ASN A 73 0.06 7.00 -15.57
CA ASN A 73 0.55 5.69 -15.99
C ASN A 73 0.50 4.66 -14.85
N PHE A 74 0.68 5.10 -13.61
CA PHE A 74 0.45 4.25 -12.44
C PHE A 74 -1.02 3.81 -12.37
N TYR A 75 -1.98 4.73 -12.41
CA TYR A 75 -3.41 4.36 -12.38
C TYR A 75 -3.81 3.35 -13.47
N HIS A 76 -3.30 3.50 -14.69
CA HIS A 76 -3.54 2.56 -15.78
C HIS A 76 -2.95 1.16 -15.54
N GLN A 77 -1.87 1.03 -14.78
CA GLN A 77 -1.26 -0.27 -14.45
C GLN A 77 -1.92 -0.98 -13.26
N PHE A 78 -2.74 -0.26 -12.50
CA PHE A 78 -3.40 -0.75 -11.30
C PHE A 78 -4.94 -0.66 -11.41
N LEU A 79 -5.48 -0.86 -12.62
CA LEU A 79 -6.92 -0.80 -12.91
C LEU A 79 -7.76 -1.68 -11.98
N ASP A 80 -7.30 -2.88 -11.65
CA ASP A 80 -8.00 -3.82 -10.78
C ASP A 80 -8.06 -3.37 -9.31
N LEU A 81 -7.20 -2.44 -8.89
CA LEU A 81 -7.21 -1.85 -7.55
C LEU A 81 -8.12 -0.62 -7.43
N GLN A 82 -8.52 -0.04 -8.56
CA GLN A 82 -9.25 1.23 -8.60
C GLN A 82 -10.66 1.13 -8.00
N GLY A 83 -11.03 2.13 -7.21
CA GLY A 83 -12.30 2.21 -6.49
C GLY A 83 -12.41 1.30 -5.27
N ARG A 84 -11.38 0.49 -4.98
CA ARG A 84 -11.32 -0.41 -3.82
C ARG A 84 -10.14 -0.12 -2.90
N GLN A 85 -8.96 -0.03 -3.47
CA GLN A 85 -7.69 0.11 -2.74
C GLN A 85 -6.90 1.35 -3.17
N ILE A 86 -7.17 1.86 -4.37
CA ILE A 86 -6.72 3.17 -4.84
C ILE A 86 -7.93 3.94 -5.42
N PRO A 87 -7.90 5.29 -5.50
CA PRO A 87 -8.99 6.06 -6.12
C PRO A 87 -9.33 5.56 -7.52
N ARG A 88 -10.61 5.64 -7.88
CA ARG A 88 -10.99 5.53 -9.29
C ARG A 88 -10.39 6.70 -10.08
N PHE A 89 -9.78 6.39 -11.22
CA PHE A 89 -9.25 7.34 -12.18
C PHE A 89 -10.25 7.46 -13.33
N TYR A 90 -10.75 8.67 -13.55
CA TYR A 90 -11.77 8.94 -14.57
C TYR A 90 -11.18 9.41 -15.90
N GLY A 91 -9.98 9.98 -15.90
CA GLY A 91 -9.32 10.42 -17.11
C GLY A 91 -8.20 11.42 -16.86
N TYR A 92 -7.33 11.55 -17.85
CA TYR A 92 -6.28 12.54 -17.97
C TYR A 92 -6.58 13.46 -19.15
N PHE A 93 -6.33 14.76 -18.95
CA PHE A 93 -6.63 15.80 -19.92
C PHE A 93 -5.46 16.78 -20.02
N GLU A 94 -5.23 17.32 -21.20
CA GLU A 94 -4.16 18.27 -21.47
C GLU A 94 -4.56 19.32 -22.49
N HIS A 95 -3.83 20.43 -22.45
CA HIS A 95 -3.89 21.50 -23.42
C HIS A 95 -2.44 21.91 -23.72
N LEU A 96 -1.94 21.45 -24.87
CA LEU A 96 -0.53 21.56 -25.28
C LEU A 96 -0.32 22.45 -26.50
N THR A 97 -1.39 22.94 -27.14
CA THR A 97 -1.36 23.27 -28.58
C THR A 97 -1.77 24.70 -28.94
N ASP A 98 -1.45 25.69 -28.10
CA ASP A 98 -1.48 27.07 -28.57
C ASP A 98 -0.19 27.77 -28.14
N ASP A 99 0.55 28.34 -29.10
CA ASP A 99 1.76 29.13 -28.83
C ASP A 99 1.48 30.31 -27.88
N MET A 100 0.20 30.68 -27.74
CA MET A 100 -0.30 31.73 -26.87
C MET A 100 -0.76 31.25 -25.48
N CYS A 101 -0.89 29.93 -25.24
CA CYS A 101 -1.39 29.39 -23.98
C CYS A 101 -0.31 28.63 -23.19
N GLU A 102 -0.30 28.83 -21.87
CA GLU A 102 0.57 28.05 -20.99
C GLU A 102 0.14 26.57 -20.97
N PRO A 103 1.08 25.62 -21.15
CA PRO A 103 0.75 24.20 -21.20
C PRO A 103 0.21 23.75 -19.84
N LYS A 104 -0.94 23.07 -19.87
CA LYS A 104 -1.58 22.55 -18.66
C LYS A 104 -2.03 21.11 -18.82
N ALA A 105 -2.00 20.37 -17.72
CA ALA A 105 -2.47 19.00 -17.66
C ALA A 105 -3.26 18.77 -16.38
N ALA A 106 -4.26 17.90 -16.46
CA ALA A 106 -5.14 17.52 -15.37
C ALA A 106 -5.40 16.02 -15.37
N PHE A 107 -5.76 15.49 -14.22
CA PHE A 107 -6.51 14.24 -14.15
C PHE A 107 -7.65 14.34 -13.14
N VAL A 108 -8.63 13.47 -13.31
CA VAL A 108 -9.83 13.40 -12.47
C VAL A 108 -9.81 12.09 -11.67
N LEU A 109 -9.89 12.19 -10.35
CA LEU A 109 -9.95 11.05 -9.43
C LEU A 109 -11.20 11.09 -8.56
N GLN A 110 -11.58 9.95 -8.00
CA GLN A 110 -12.54 9.86 -6.90
C GLN A 110 -12.09 10.71 -5.70
N ASP A 111 -12.99 11.53 -5.14
CA ASP A 111 -12.68 12.28 -3.92
C ASP A 111 -12.80 11.39 -2.68
N LEU A 112 -11.65 10.95 -2.16
CA LEU A 112 -11.59 10.11 -0.96
C LEU A 112 -12.07 10.82 0.32
N ASN A 113 -12.11 12.16 0.37
CA ASN A 113 -12.68 12.87 1.51
C ASN A 113 -14.20 12.84 1.53
N ALA A 114 -14.83 12.62 0.37
CA ALA A 114 -16.27 12.50 0.27
C ALA A 114 -16.77 11.08 0.63
N VAL A 115 -15.94 10.06 0.40
CA VAL A 115 -16.32 8.65 0.62
C VAL A 115 -15.66 8.00 1.83
N GLY A 116 -14.76 8.70 2.52
CA GLY A 116 -14.04 8.17 3.65
C GLY A 116 -13.38 9.24 4.51
N SER A 117 -12.54 8.80 5.45
CA SER A 117 -11.82 9.68 6.37
C SER A 117 -10.32 9.53 6.20
N SER A 118 -9.59 10.63 6.31
CA SER A 118 -8.13 10.57 6.24
C SER A 118 -7.55 9.85 7.47
N ALA A 119 -6.66 8.89 7.25
CA ALA A 119 -5.98 8.14 8.30
C ALA A 119 -4.73 8.88 8.81
N ASN A 120 -4.86 10.18 9.12
CA ASN A 120 -3.76 11.05 9.58
C ASN A 120 -3.26 10.72 11.00
N GLY A 121 -3.96 9.86 11.74
CA GLY A 121 -3.54 9.39 13.05
C GLY A 121 -2.45 8.32 12.98
N PRO A 122 -1.87 7.92 14.11
CA PRO A 122 -0.91 6.82 14.16
C PRO A 122 -1.55 5.52 13.66
N LEU A 123 -0.99 4.91 12.61
CA LEU A 123 -1.56 3.72 11.98
C LEU A 123 -1.64 2.54 12.95
N TRP A 124 -0.71 2.41 13.89
CA TRP A 124 -0.72 1.37 14.94
C TRP A 124 -1.93 1.43 15.88
N LYS A 125 -2.70 2.54 15.90
CA LYS A 125 -3.97 2.64 16.64
C LYS A 125 -5.17 2.07 15.89
N ARG A 126 -5.02 1.77 14.60
CA ARG A 126 -6.07 1.11 13.81
C ARG A 126 -6.12 -0.38 14.16
N ASP A 127 -7.22 -1.04 13.84
CA ASP A 127 -7.35 -2.47 14.07
C ASP A 127 -6.30 -3.26 13.25
N LEU A 128 -5.96 -4.46 13.72
CA LEU A 128 -4.89 -5.27 13.12
C LEU A 128 -5.20 -5.64 11.66
N ASP A 129 -6.46 -5.83 11.30
CA ASP A 129 -6.84 -6.20 9.94
C ASP A 129 -6.69 -5.02 8.97
N PHE A 130 -7.10 -3.80 9.33
CA PHE A 130 -6.84 -2.59 8.55
C PHE A 130 -5.33 -2.42 8.28
N ARG A 131 -4.51 -2.60 9.32
CA ARG A 131 -3.05 -2.45 9.25
C ARG A 131 -2.42 -3.48 8.31
N TRP A 132 -2.87 -4.74 8.38
CA TRP A 132 -2.45 -5.78 7.44
C TRP A 132 -2.97 -5.55 6.02
N SER A 133 -4.20 -5.09 5.84
CA SER A 133 -4.75 -4.75 4.52
C SER A 133 -3.92 -3.66 3.84
N LEU A 134 -3.45 -2.66 4.60
CA LEU A 134 -2.58 -1.61 4.09
C LEU A 134 -1.22 -2.19 3.64
N VAL A 135 -0.56 -2.97 4.50
CA VAL A 135 0.73 -3.59 4.17
C VAL A 135 0.60 -4.53 2.96
N ASN A 136 -0.48 -5.31 2.88
CA ASN A 136 -0.74 -6.19 1.75
C ASN A 136 -0.99 -5.42 0.44
N LEU A 137 -1.65 -4.26 0.50
CA LEU A 137 -1.80 -3.38 -0.65
C LEU A 137 -0.44 -2.85 -1.14
N ILE A 138 0.41 -2.39 -0.22
CA ILE A 138 1.76 -1.91 -0.56
C ILE A 138 2.60 -3.07 -1.13
N LEU A 139 2.54 -4.25 -0.52
CA LEU A 139 3.20 -5.45 -1.03
C LEU A 139 2.70 -5.83 -2.43
N THR A 140 1.41 -5.64 -2.72
CA THR A 140 0.83 -5.88 -4.05
C THR A 140 1.43 -4.93 -5.09
N ILE A 141 1.65 -3.66 -4.73
CA ILE A 141 2.31 -2.67 -5.60
C ILE A 141 3.78 -3.05 -5.81
N HIS A 142 4.49 -3.45 -4.76
CA HIS A 142 5.88 -3.96 -4.84
C HIS A 142 6.01 -5.17 -5.75
N LYS A 143 5.08 -6.13 -5.65
CA LYS A 143 5.03 -7.31 -6.52
C LYS A 143 4.85 -6.97 -8.01
N ARG A 144 4.32 -5.80 -8.34
CA ARG A 144 4.20 -5.31 -9.72
C ARG A 144 5.39 -4.46 -10.17
N GLY A 145 6.47 -4.44 -9.39
CA GLY A 145 7.69 -3.76 -9.76
C GLY A 145 7.67 -2.26 -9.45
N TYR A 146 6.92 -1.83 -8.42
CA TYR A 146 6.80 -0.43 -8.04
C TYR A 146 7.05 -0.20 -6.55
N ALA A 147 7.81 0.86 -6.24
CA ALA A 147 7.87 1.48 -4.92
C ALA A 147 7.08 2.79 -4.93
N LEU A 148 6.61 3.22 -3.77
CA LEU A 148 5.82 4.43 -3.58
C LEU A 148 6.67 5.71 -3.58
N GLY A 149 7.93 5.60 -3.15
CA GLY A 149 8.98 6.63 -3.17
C GLY A 149 8.79 7.75 -2.15
N GLU A 150 7.62 8.41 -2.17
CA GLU A 150 7.24 9.50 -1.27
C GLU A 150 6.16 9.04 -0.27
N ARG A 151 5.87 9.89 0.73
CA ARG A 151 4.75 9.63 1.65
C ARG A 151 3.43 9.71 0.89
N ILE A 152 2.73 8.58 0.83
CA ILE A 152 1.36 8.49 0.31
C ILE A 152 0.34 9.04 1.32
N ALA A 153 -0.82 9.47 0.81
CA ALA A 153 -1.99 9.71 1.64
C ALA A 153 -2.74 8.38 1.86
N ILE A 154 -3.22 8.15 3.08
CA ILE A 154 -3.96 6.95 3.46
C ILE A 154 -5.34 7.39 3.95
N PHE A 155 -6.37 6.71 3.47
CA PHE A 155 -7.77 6.94 3.81
C PHE A 155 -8.38 5.65 4.35
N ASP A 156 -9.32 5.79 5.26
CA ASP A 156 -10.19 4.74 5.76
C ASP A 156 -11.55 4.90 5.09
N VAL A 157 -11.85 3.98 4.17
CA VAL A 157 -13.12 3.90 3.45
C VAL A 157 -13.80 2.62 3.91
N ASN A 158 -14.79 2.75 4.80
CA ASN A 158 -15.55 1.63 5.36
C ASN A 158 -14.68 0.55 6.03
N GLY A 159 -13.66 0.95 6.79
CA GLY A 159 -12.74 0.02 7.47
C GLY A 159 -11.69 -0.59 6.53
N GLN A 160 -11.57 -0.10 5.30
CA GLN A 160 -10.55 -0.54 4.34
C GLN A 160 -9.58 0.59 4.01
N PRO A 161 -8.26 0.29 3.96
CA PRO A 161 -7.27 1.28 3.59
C PRO A 161 -7.32 1.55 2.09
N VAL A 162 -7.44 2.82 1.73
CA VAL A 162 -7.29 3.32 0.36
C VAL A 162 -6.12 4.30 0.32
N ILE A 163 -5.19 4.12 -0.61
CA ILE A 163 -4.00 4.98 -0.72
C ILE A 163 -4.04 5.83 -1.98
N SER A 164 -3.48 7.05 -1.91
CA SER A 164 -3.40 7.97 -3.04
C SER A 164 -2.11 8.79 -3.04
N GLY A 165 -1.85 9.46 -4.16
CA GLY A 165 -0.67 10.31 -4.36
C GLY A 165 0.52 9.52 -4.92
N PHE A 166 0.43 9.10 -6.18
CA PHE A 166 1.41 8.22 -6.83
C PHE A 166 2.43 8.95 -7.70
N ALA A 167 2.49 10.29 -7.62
CA ALA A 167 3.44 11.11 -8.36
C ALA A 167 4.93 10.84 -8.01
N GLY A 168 5.21 10.20 -6.87
CA GLY A 168 6.55 9.84 -6.42
C GLY A 168 6.92 8.37 -6.65
N THR A 169 6.04 7.57 -7.27
CA THR A 169 6.27 6.14 -7.47
C THR A 169 7.47 5.89 -8.39
N LEU A 170 8.18 4.80 -8.19
CA LEU A 170 9.37 4.46 -8.97
C LEU A 170 9.34 2.98 -9.35
N ARG A 171 9.91 2.62 -10.50
CA ARG A 171 10.18 1.23 -10.83
C ARG A 171 11.12 0.64 -9.77
N HIS A 172 10.78 -0.53 -9.25
CA HIS A 172 11.47 -1.15 -8.14
C HIS A 172 11.30 -2.67 -8.17
N GLU A 173 12.40 -3.40 -8.33
CA GLU A 173 12.42 -4.84 -8.08
C GLU A 173 12.64 -5.08 -6.59
N CYS A 174 11.57 -5.44 -5.88
CA CYS A 174 11.62 -5.53 -4.44
C CYS A 174 12.27 -6.85 -3.97
N PRO A 175 13.42 -6.81 -3.28
CA PRO A 175 14.09 -8.01 -2.79
C PRO A 175 13.39 -8.64 -1.58
N ALA A 176 12.40 -7.96 -1.00
CA ALA A 176 11.72 -8.39 0.22
C ALA A 176 10.38 -9.11 -0.04
N ILE A 177 9.96 -9.31 -1.29
CA ILE A 177 8.62 -9.86 -1.62
C ILE A 177 8.33 -11.19 -0.92
N ASP A 178 9.35 -12.04 -0.82
CA ASP A 178 9.27 -13.37 -0.20
C ASP A 178 9.92 -13.42 1.19
N HIS A 179 10.18 -12.25 1.80
CA HIS A 179 10.83 -12.19 3.09
C HIS A 179 9.92 -12.79 4.18
N PRO A 180 10.40 -13.73 5.02
CA PRO A 180 9.55 -14.48 5.97
C PRO A 180 8.85 -13.58 6.99
N SER A 181 9.45 -12.43 7.35
CA SER A 181 8.83 -11.47 8.26
C SER A 181 7.60 -10.75 7.69
N LEU A 182 7.28 -10.84 6.40
CA LEU A 182 6.04 -10.28 5.85
C LEU A 182 4.79 -11.10 6.22
N GLY A 183 4.95 -12.27 6.86
CA GLY A 183 3.82 -13.06 7.35
C GLY A 183 3.13 -12.42 8.56
N ARG A 184 1.86 -12.79 8.77
CA ARG A 184 1.16 -12.51 10.03
C ARG A 184 1.92 -13.14 11.21
N ASN A 185 1.79 -12.52 12.39
CA ASN A 185 2.29 -13.05 13.66
C ASN A 185 3.82 -13.17 13.75
N GLN A 186 4.55 -12.46 12.89
CA GLN A 186 6.01 -12.47 12.91
C GLN A 186 6.57 -11.42 13.86
N LEU A 187 7.73 -11.73 14.45
CA LEU A 187 8.52 -10.75 15.19
C LEU A 187 9.09 -9.72 14.21
N SER A 188 9.13 -8.46 14.66
CA SER A 188 9.75 -7.37 13.91
C SER A 188 11.20 -7.73 13.54
N PRO A 189 11.58 -7.71 12.25
CA PRO A 189 12.96 -7.91 11.83
C PRO A 189 13.82 -6.73 12.31
N ARG A 190 15.14 -6.91 12.38
CA ARG A 190 16.00 -5.72 12.48
C ARG A 190 15.98 -5.03 11.13
N GLN A 191 16.04 -3.70 11.12
CA GLN A 191 16.06 -2.94 9.86
C GLN A 191 17.19 -3.43 8.92
N MET A 192 18.38 -3.69 9.46
CA MET A 192 19.52 -4.20 8.69
C MET A 192 19.31 -5.60 8.08
N ASP A 193 18.37 -6.38 8.62
CA ASP A 193 18.06 -7.74 8.16
C ASP A 193 16.91 -7.74 7.14
N PHE A 194 16.26 -6.59 6.89
CA PHE A 194 15.11 -6.48 6.00
C PHE A 194 15.50 -5.72 4.71
N PRO A 195 15.48 -6.36 3.53
CA PRO A 195 16.19 -5.83 2.36
C PRO A 195 15.43 -4.72 1.59
N CYS A 196 14.29 -4.25 2.07
CA CYS A 196 13.51 -3.16 1.45
C CYS A 196 13.11 -2.11 2.50
N ASP A 197 13.76 -0.95 2.46
CA ASP A 197 13.52 0.16 3.40
C ASP A 197 12.07 0.66 3.39
N GLU A 198 11.44 0.76 2.20
CA GLU A 198 10.08 1.27 2.08
C GLU A 198 9.07 0.30 2.72
N LEU A 199 9.15 -1.00 2.39
CA LEU A 199 8.29 -2.00 3.02
C LEU A 199 8.53 -2.10 4.52
N TYR A 200 9.80 -2.04 4.96
CA TYR A 200 10.11 -1.98 6.39
C TYR A 200 9.44 -0.80 7.06
N PHE A 201 9.59 0.40 6.48
CA PHE A 201 9.01 1.63 7.00
C PHE A 201 7.48 1.51 7.14
N TYR A 202 6.78 1.01 6.13
CA TYR A 202 5.32 0.88 6.21
C TYR A 202 4.86 -0.22 7.16
N CYS A 203 5.58 -1.34 7.26
CA CYS A 203 5.28 -2.40 8.23
C CYS A 203 5.49 -1.91 9.67
N ASP A 204 6.58 -1.18 9.92
CA ASP A 204 6.90 -0.58 11.22
C ASP A 204 5.91 0.53 11.59
N LEU A 205 5.62 1.44 10.64
CA LEU A 205 4.65 2.53 10.82
C LEU A 205 3.24 1.98 11.14
N ALA A 206 2.83 0.91 10.45
CA ALA A 206 1.58 0.22 10.69
C ALA A 206 1.63 -0.67 11.95
N GLY A 207 2.80 -0.94 12.53
CA GLY A 207 2.95 -1.81 13.69
C GLY A 207 2.36 -3.20 13.45
N VAL A 208 2.51 -3.77 12.26
CA VAL A 208 1.93 -5.09 11.93
C VAL A 208 2.72 -6.24 12.55
N TRP A 209 3.99 -6.00 12.87
CA TRP A 209 4.84 -6.96 13.53
C TRP A 209 4.64 -6.98 15.02
N THR A 210 4.76 -8.18 15.61
CA THR A 210 4.95 -8.28 17.05
C THR A 210 6.29 -7.63 17.40
N PRO A 211 6.35 -6.71 18.37
CA PRO A 211 7.61 -6.10 18.79
C PRO A 211 8.63 -7.18 19.13
N ARG A 212 9.87 -7.08 18.63
CA ARG A 212 10.94 -8.02 18.99
C ARG A 212 11.38 -7.82 20.43
N MET A 213 11.47 -6.56 20.82
CA MET A 213 11.84 -6.11 22.15
C MET A 213 10.71 -5.28 22.74
N PHE A 214 10.56 -5.31 24.05
CA PHE A 214 9.70 -4.41 24.79
C PHE A 214 10.41 -3.96 26.08
N ASP A 215 10.01 -2.81 26.60
CA ASP A 215 10.55 -2.29 27.84
C ASP A 215 9.70 -2.80 29.02
N PHE A 216 10.37 -3.33 30.05
CA PHE A 216 9.77 -3.87 31.26
C PHE A 216 10.60 -3.48 32.46
N TYR A 217 10.08 -2.62 33.35
CA TYR A 217 10.80 -2.14 34.54
C TYR A 217 12.24 -1.68 34.25
N HIS A 218 12.42 -0.80 33.26
CA HIS A 218 13.74 -0.30 32.79
C HIS A 218 14.64 -1.35 32.11
N HIS A 219 14.20 -2.59 31.98
CA HIS A 219 14.90 -3.64 31.24
C HIS A 219 14.32 -3.81 29.84
N ARG A 220 15.21 -3.94 28.86
CA ARG A 220 14.83 -4.26 27.48
C ARG A 220 14.77 -5.78 27.31
N CYS A 221 13.56 -6.31 27.16
CA CYS A 221 13.30 -7.75 27.14
C CYS A 221 12.95 -8.24 25.75
N GLU A 222 13.37 -9.45 25.39
CA GLU A 222 12.90 -10.11 24.18
C GLU A 222 11.45 -10.57 24.37
N THR A 223 10.57 -10.25 23.43
CA THR A 223 9.17 -10.65 23.47
C THR A 223 8.99 -12.17 23.52
N LYS A 224 9.92 -12.94 22.93
CA LYS A 224 9.95 -14.41 23.03
C LYS A 224 10.07 -14.91 24.48
N MET A 225 10.72 -14.15 25.37
CA MET A 225 10.82 -14.50 26.79
C MET A 225 9.47 -14.42 27.49
N LEU A 226 8.58 -13.50 27.10
CA LEU A 226 7.22 -13.48 27.65
C LEU A 226 6.44 -14.77 27.30
N PHE A 227 6.62 -15.33 26.11
CA PHE A 227 5.88 -16.55 25.75
C PHE A 227 6.47 -17.82 26.36
N THR A 228 7.77 -17.85 26.62
CA THR A 228 8.49 -19.08 27.03
C THR A 228 8.87 -19.10 28.50
N LYS A 229 9.13 -17.92 29.10
CA LYS A 229 9.73 -17.75 30.42
C LYS A 229 9.24 -16.45 31.09
N TRP A 230 7.94 -16.18 31.07
CA TRP A 230 7.40 -14.91 31.60
C TRP A 230 7.75 -14.66 33.08
N MET A 231 7.94 -15.71 33.88
CA MET A 231 8.42 -15.57 35.25
C MET A 231 9.85 -15.04 35.36
N SER A 232 10.73 -15.41 34.42
CA SER A 232 12.07 -14.82 34.36
C SER A 232 12.02 -13.36 33.93
N VAL A 233 10.97 -12.93 33.23
CA VAL A 233 10.72 -11.51 32.95
C VAL A 233 10.23 -10.81 34.22
N ALA A 234 9.30 -11.41 34.97
CA ALA A 234 8.84 -10.87 36.26
C ALA A 234 9.99 -10.67 37.25
N ASP A 235 10.97 -11.58 37.28
CA ASP A 235 12.16 -11.45 38.13
C ASP A 235 12.93 -10.13 37.91
N LEU A 236 12.89 -9.57 36.70
CA LEU A 236 13.56 -8.31 36.37
C LEU A 236 12.92 -7.10 37.07
N ALA A 237 11.65 -7.20 37.46
CA ALA A 237 10.96 -6.14 38.20
C ALA A 237 11.22 -6.17 39.70
N LEU A 238 11.86 -7.21 40.24
CA LEU A 238 12.00 -7.39 41.70
C LEU A 238 12.91 -6.34 42.36
N GLU A 239 13.68 -5.57 41.59
CA GLU A 239 14.41 -4.40 42.11
C GLU A 239 13.46 -3.24 42.48
N HIS A 240 12.26 -3.23 41.91
CA HIS A 240 11.35 -2.07 41.93
C HIS A 240 9.91 -2.42 42.33
N ALA A 241 9.56 -3.70 42.41
CA ALA A 241 8.21 -4.17 42.69
C ALA A 241 8.22 -5.43 43.55
N THR A 242 7.12 -5.66 44.27
CA THR A 242 6.92 -6.93 44.98
C THR A 242 6.78 -8.09 43.99
N PRO A 243 7.05 -9.35 44.39
CA PRO A 243 6.84 -10.50 43.51
C PRO A 243 5.43 -10.59 42.91
N GLN A 244 4.40 -10.25 43.69
CA GLN A 244 3.02 -10.26 43.22
C GLN A 244 2.77 -9.21 42.14
N GLU A 245 3.21 -7.98 42.34
CA GLU A 245 3.11 -6.91 41.34
C GLU A 245 3.90 -7.27 40.08
N ALA A 246 5.14 -7.74 40.23
CA ALA A 246 5.99 -8.16 39.13
C ALA A 246 5.34 -9.25 38.26
N ALA A 247 4.75 -10.27 38.90
CA ALA A 247 4.03 -11.33 38.20
C ALA A 247 2.76 -10.79 37.51
N SER A 248 2.00 -9.91 38.18
CA SER A 248 0.82 -9.27 37.59
C SER A 248 1.18 -8.48 36.34
N VAL A 249 2.18 -7.59 36.41
CA VAL A 249 2.57 -6.75 35.27
C VAL A 249 3.15 -7.58 34.12
N ALA A 250 3.89 -8.66 34.41
CA ALA A 250 4.35 -9.58 33.37
C ALA A 250 3.18 -10.31 32.67
N ARG A 251 2.15 -10.69 33.42
CA ARG A 251 0.91 -11.26 32.90
C ARG A 251 0.16 -10.26 32.02
N ASP A 252 0.01 -9.02 32.50
CA ASP A 252 -0.65 -7.93 31.76
C ASP A 252 0.10 -7.62 30.45
N ALA A 253 1.43 -7.57 30.48
CA ALA A 253 2.24 -7.37 29.29
C ALA A 253 2.05 -8.50 28.26
N LEU A 254 2.04 -9.76 28.72
CA LEU A 254 1.80 -10.92 27.86
C LEU A 254 0.39 -10.89 27.25
N GLN A 255 -0.61 -10.54 28.05
CA GLN A 255 -1.98 -10.38 27.59
C GLN A 255 -2.11 -9.25 26.56
N PHE A 256 -1.50 -8.09 26.82
CA PHE A 256 -1.50 -6.96 25.90
C PHE A 256 -0.88 -7.33 24.55
N ILE A 257 0.28 -7.99 24.54
CA ILE A 257 0.94 -8.41 23.28
C ILE A 257 0.06 -9.40 22.53
N ALA A 258 -0.53 -10.38 23.24
CA ALA A 258 -1.42 -11.35 22.62
C ALA A 258 -2.67 -10.69 22.04
N GLN A 259 -3.32 -9.79 22.77
CA GLN A 259 -4.51 -9.06 22.28
C GLN A 259 -4.20 -8.20 21.07
N THR A 260 -3.04 -7.54 21.07
CA THR A 260 -2.69 -6.55 20.04
C THR A 260 -2.12 -7.17 18.76
N TYR A 261 -1.32 -8.23 18.88
CA TYR A 261 -0.53 -8.77 17.77
C TYR A 261 -0.77 -10.26 17.49
N LEU A 262 -1.20 -11.04 18.48
CA LEU A 262 -1.30 -12.50 18.39
C LEU A 262 -2.64 -13.01 18.96
N PRO A 263 -3.80 -12.52 18.48
CA PRO A 263 -5.09 -12.77 19.13
C PRO A 263 -5.43 -14.26 19.20
N TYR A 264 -4.94 -15.06 18.26
CA TYR A 264 -5.09 -16.52 18.27
C TYR A 264 -4.42 -17.23 19.46
N LEU A 265 -3.46 -16.58 20.14
CA LEU A 265 -2.83 -17.13 21.35
C LEU A 265 -3.63 -16.86 22.63
N LEU A 266 -4.62 -15.96 22.60
CA LEU A 266 -5.36 -15.56 23.81
C LEU A 266 -6.02 -16.73 24.55
N PRO A 267 -6.76 -17.66 23.88
CA PRO A 267 -7.41 -18.75 24.60
C PRO A 267 -6.39 -19.64 25.32
N ARG A 268 -5.26 -19.94 24.66
CA ARG A 268 -4.19 -20.74 25.24
C ARG A 268 -3.51 -20.04 26.42
N LEU A 269 -3.30 -18.73 26.32
CA LEU A 269 -2.73 -17.94 27.42
C LEU A 269 -3.67 -17.86 28.62
N GLN A 270 -4.97 -17.67 28.38
CA GLN A 270 -5.99 -17.68 29.43
C GLN A 270 -6.04 -19.04 30.14
N GLU A 271 -5.97 -20.15 29.41
CA GLU A 271 -5.87 -21.50 30.00
C GLU A 271 -4.59 -21.66 30.82
N GLN A 272 -3.44 -21.15 30.33
CA GLN A 272 -2.18 -21.19 31.06
C GLN A 272 -2.25 -20.37 32.35
N PHE A 273 -2.91 -19.21 32.34
CA PHE A 273 -3.11 -18.40 33.54
C PHE A 273 -4.06 -19.06 34.52
N ALA A 274 -5.16 -19.66 34.06
CA ALA A 274 -6.08 -20.41 34.91
C ALA A 274 -5.36 -21.57 35.61
N LYS A 275 -4.60 -22.39 34.87
CA LYS A 275 -3.78 -23.48 35.43
C LYS A 275 -2.75 -22.98 36.43
N PHE A 276 -2.16 -21.82 36.18
CA PHE A 276 -1.20 -21.21 37.08
C PHE A 276 -1.87 -20.75 38.38
N ASP A 277 -3.07 -20.17 38.29
CA ASP A 277 -3.84 -19.72 39.45
C ASP A 277 -4.39 -20.91 40.26
N GLU A 278 -4.86 -21.98 39.59
CA GLU A 278 -5.33 -23.23 40.22
C GLU A 278 -4.23 -23.99 40.98
N ALA A 279 -2.98 -23.92 40.49
CA ALA A 279 -1.85 -24.63 41.09
C ALA A 279 -1.16 -23.86 42.22
N ASP A 280 -1.82 -22.84 42.79
CA ASP A 280 -1.21 -21.86 43.70
C ASP A 280 0.13 -21.34 43.14
N GLY A 281 0.22 -21.18 41.82
CA GLY A 281 1.47 -20.89 41.11
C GLY A 281 2.10 -19.59 41.57
N LEU A 282 1.28 -18.61 41.98
CA LEU A 282 1.76 -17.37 42.57
C LEU A 282 2.42 -17.63 43.93
N GLU A 283 1.83 -18.47 44.78
CA GLU A 283 2.41 -18.83 46.07
C GLU A 283 3.71 -19.63 45.89
N LEU A 284 3.75 -20.56 44.94
CA LEU A 284 4.96 -21.29 44.57
C LEU A 284 6.06 -20.36 44.05
N TYR A 285 5.72 -19.41 43.19
CA TYR A 285 6.64 -18.39 42.70
C TYR A 285 7.16 -17.51 43.85
N MET A 286 6.27 -17.00 44.71
CA MET A 286 6.64 -16.20 45.87
C MET A 286 7.55 -16.99 46.83
N SER A 287 7.22 -18.25 47.10
CA SER A 287 7.99 -19.13 47.99
C SER A 287 9.38 -19.41 47.44
N SER A 288 9.47 -19.71 46.14
CA SER A 288 10.75 -19.87 45.43
C SER A 288 11.61 -18.60 45.50
N ARG A 289 11.01 -17.42 45.35
CA ARG A 289 11.74 -16.15 45.44
C ARG A 289 12.13 -15.78 46.85
N ARG A 290 11.30 -16.04 47.87
CA ARG A 290 11.69 -15.90 49.28
C ARG A 290 12.89 -16.79 49.61
N ALA A 291 12.90 -18.03 49.12
CA ALA A 291 14.05 -18.93 49.29
C ALA A 291 15.32 -18.40 48.58
N ALA A 292 15.18 -17.79 47.40
CA ALA A 292 16.29 -17.24 46.62
C ALA A 292 16.83 -15.89 47.14
N MET A 293 15.97 -15.03 47.70
CA MET A 293 16.33 -13.70 48.22
C MET A 293 16.92 -13.73 49.64
N GLY A 294 17.00 -14.90 50.30
CA GLY A 294 17.57 -14.99 51.64
C GLY A 294 16.75 -14.27 52.72
N ALA A 295 17.26 -14.27 53.95
CA ALA A 295 16.58 -13.68 55.11
C ALA A 295 16.56 -12.14 55.10
N ASP A 296 17.46 -11.51 54.35
CA ASP A 296 17.59 -10.06 54.20
C ASP A 296 16.63 -9.47 53.15
N GLY A 297 15.89 -10.33 52.43
CA GLY A 297 14.84 -9.91 51.50
C GLY A 297 15.36 -9.17 50.28
N ARG A 298 16.68 -9.23 50.01
CA ARG A 298 17.31 -8.62 48.85
C ARG A 298 17.72 -9.71 47.87
N PRO A 299 17.54 -9.53 46.55
CA PRO A 299 18.11 -10.43 45.58
C PRO A 299 19.62 -10.56 45.85
N ARG A 300 20.12 -11.79 46.05
CA ARG A 300 21.56 -12.04 46.00
C ARG A 300 22.05 -11.50 44.66
N ASP A 301 22.88 -10.46 44.70
CA ASP A 301 23.27 -9.68 43.52
C ASP A 301 23.61 -10.61 42.33
N PRO A 302 22.75 -10.67 41.29
CA PRO A 302 22.97 -11.54 40.15
C PRO A 302 24.14 -11.05 39.28
N ARG A 303 24.68 -9.86 39.53
CA ARG A 303 25.76 -9.24 38.74
C ARG A 303 27.13 -9.89 38.92
N ARG A 304 27.28 -10.96 39.73
CA ARG A 304 28.51 -11.76 39.73
C ARG A 304 28.73 -12.60 38.45
N GLY A 305 27.79 -12.62 37.50
CA GLY A 305 27.96 -13.38 36.24
C GLY A 305 27.46 -12.74 34.94
N PHE A 306 26.65 -11.68 34.99
CA PHE A 306 26.07 -11.06 33.80
C PHE A 306 26.80 -9.76 33.45
N ARG A 307 27.63 -9.77 32.39
CA ARG A 307 28.19 -8.54 31.83
C ARG A 307 27.08 -7.78 31.11
N PRO A 308 26.86 -6.48 31.40
CA PRO A 308 25.98 -5.65 30.57
C PRO A 308 26.52 -5.68 29.14
N MET A 309 25.68 -6.04 28.16
CA MET A 309 26.00 -5.68 26.79
C MET A 309 25.75 -4.18 26.63
N ASP A 310 26.82 -3.43 26.38
CA ASP A 310 26.79 -2.02 26.01
C ASP A 310 26.08 -1.83 24.67
N TYR A 311 24.75 -1.82 24.69
CA TYR A 311 23.96 -1.26 23.59
C TYR A 311 23.74 0.23 23.87
N ALA A 312 24.78 1.02 23.63
CA ALA A 312 24.64 2.46 23.49
C ALA A 312 23.56 2.75 22.44
N ARG A 313 22.54 3.52 22.82
CA ARG A 313 21.53 4.04 21.89
C ARG A 313 22.21 4.91 20.82
N PRO A 314 21.93 4.72 19.53
CA PRO A 314 21.82 5.86 18.64
C PRO A 314 20.40 6.43 18.85
N HIS A 315 20.30 7.59 19.49
CA HIS A 315 19.23 8.53 19.13
C HIS A 315 19.52 8.96 17.69
N MET A 316 19.09 8.17 16.71
CA MET A 316 19.10 8.60 15.31
C MET A 316 17.90 9.54 15.12
N SER A 317 18.16 10.83 15.35
CA SER A 317 17.55 11.84 14.51
C SER A 317 17.86 11.45 13.07
N TRP A 318 16.83 11.27 12.25
CA TRP A 318 17.02 11.09 10.82
C TRP A 318 17.83 12.26 10.28
N PRO A 319 18.84 12.03 9.41
CA PRO A 319 19.34 13.11 8.58
C PRO A 319 18.14 13.63 7.78
N ARG A 320 17.92 14.95 7.82
CA ARG A 320 17.14 15.60 6.76
C ARG A 320 17.77 15.13 5.46
N ARG A 321 17.06 14.28 4.70
CA ARG A 321 17.51 13.91 3.36
C ARG A 321 17.76 15.21 2.63
N SER A 322 18.99 15.42 2.17
CA SER A 322 19.25 16.38 1.10
C SER A 322 18.20 16.11 0.01
N PRO A 323 17.63 17.15 -0.64
CA PRO A 323 16.73 16.93 -1.76
C PRO A 323 17.40 15.95 -2.70
N ILE A 324 16.72 14.83 -2.99
CA ILE A 324 17.16 13.87 -3.99
C ILE A 324 17.34 14.69 -5.27
N THR A 325 18.59 14.97 -5.62
CA THR A 325 18.94 15.39 -6.97
C THR A 325 18.63 14.19 -7.85
N TYR A 326 17.49 14.26 -8.52
CA TYR A 326 17.14 13.35 -9.59
C TYR A 326 18.34 13.26 -10.55
N PRO A 327 18.89 12.07 -10.84
CA PRO A 327 19.65 11.93 -12.07
C PRO A 327 18.72 12.39 -13.19
N ALA A 328 19.21 13.27 -14.07
CA ALA A 328 18.49 13.67 -15.27
C ALA A 328 17.92 12.41 -15.90
N ALA A 329 16.61 12.39 -16.16
CA ALA A 329 15.95 11.28 -16.79
C ALA A 329 16.81 10.80 -17.95
N VAL A 330 17.28 9.54 -17.89
CA VAL A 330 17.89 8.89 -19.04
C VAL A 330 16.81 8.94 -20.11
N ALA A 331 17.02 9.81 -21.10
CA ALA A 331 16.15 9.92 -22.25
C ALA A 331 16.09 8.53 -22.87
N VAL A 332 14.92 7.89 -22.79
CA VAL A 332 14.61 6.75 -23.63
C VAL A 332 14.71 7.27 -25.06
N PRO A 333 15.60 6.73 -25.93
CA PRO A 333 15.65 7.17 -27.31
C PRO A 333 14.30 6.84 -27.96
N VAL A 334 13.56 7.90 -28.28
CA VAL A 334 12.47 7.82 -29.24
C VAL A 334 13.14 7.59 -30.59
N SER A 335 12.86 6.44 -31.21
CA SER A 335 13.32 6.16 -32.57
C SER A 335 12.57 7.07 -33.53
N ASP A 336 13.19 8.18 -33.90
CA ASP A 336 12.76 9.03 -35.01
C ASP A 336 13.21 8.38 -36.32
N ASP A 337 12.38 7.48 -36.85
CA ASP A 337 12.41 7.11 -38.27
C ASP A 337 11.10 7.58 -38.92
N VAL A 338 10.99 8.89 -39.12
CA VAL A 338 10.12 9.48 -40.14
C VAL A 338 10.93 10.56 -40.86
N ALA A 339 11.54 10.16 -41.96
CA ALA A 339 12.18 11.08 -42.89
C ALA A 339 11.12 11.99 -43.51
N VAL A 340 11.19 13.28 -43.19
CA VAL A 340 10.52 14.35 -43.94
C VAL A 340 11.44 14.71 -45.10
N HIS A 341 11.07 14.30 -46.32
CA HIS A 341 11.63 14.87 -47.54
C HIS A 341 10.83 16.14 -47.88
N ASP A 342 11.44 17.29 -47.63
CA ASP A 342 11.11 18.55 -48.29
C ASP A 342 11.93 18.60 -49.58
N ASP A 343 11.28 18.50 -50.74
CA ASP A 343 11.82 18.98 -52.00
C ASP A 343 10.72 19.72 -52.75
N ALA A 344 10.86 21.04 -52.79
CA ALA A 344 10.12 21.93 -53.67
C ALA A 344 10.91 22.09 -54.97
N GLU A 345 10.41 21.52 -56.07
CA GLU A 345 10.72 22.00 -57.42
C GLU A 345 9.46 22.18 -58.25
N VAL A 346 9.39 23.39 -58.81
CA VAL A 346 8.49 23.82 -59.88
C VAL A 346 8.99 23.19 -61.19
N ILE A 347 8.12 22.52 -61.96
CA ILE A 347 8.11 22.55 -63.44
C ILE A 347 6.74 22.09 -63.97
N ASP A 348 6.43 22.72 -65.09
CA ASP A 348 5.26 22.84 -65.95
C ASP A 348 4.77 21.56 -66.67
N ASN A 349 3.45 21.56 -66.95
CA ASN A 349 2.68 20.94 -68.04
C ASN A 349 3.13 19.60 -68.69
N THR A 350 2.26 18.58 -68.64
CA THR A 350 1.51 18.01 -69.82
C THR A 350 0.82 16.66 -69.49
N HIS A 351 -0.48 16.56 -69.80
CA HIS A 351 -1.20 15.31 -70.10
C HIS A 351 -1.05 15.01 -71.61
N PRO A 352 -1.49 13.85 -72.19
CA PRO A 352 -2.03 12.60 -71.62
C PRO A 352 -1.40 11.32 -72.25
N LYS A 353 -1.76 10.12 -71.73
CA LYS A 353 -2.15 8.91 -72.51
C LYS A 353 -2.16 7.64 -71.64
N SER A 354 -3.35 7.04 -71.50
CA SER A 354 -3.53 5.58 -71.46
C SER A 354 -3.49 5.04 -72.91
N PRO A 355 -3.13 3.77 -73.18
CA PRO A 355 -4.09 2.67 -72.97
C PRO A 355 -3.47 1.30 -72.57
N ASP A 356 -4.25 0.56 -71.77
CA ASP A 356 -4.61 -0.88 -71.79
C ASP A 356 -3.54 -1.98 -72.09
N PRO A 357 -3.94 -3.27 -72.11
CA PRO A 357 -3.84 -4.18 -70.98
C PRO A 357 -2.95 -5.39 -71.35
N GLU A 358 -2.83 -6.37 -70.45
CA GLU A 358 -2.82 -7.82 -70.76
C GLU A 358 -1.89 -8.68 -69.88
N HIS A 359 -2.51 -9.77 -69.41
CA HIS A 359 -2.01 -11.15 -69.32
C HIS A 359 -1.26 -11.68 -68.08
N GLY A 360 -1.78 -12.83 -67.63
CA GLY A 360 -1.09 -13.87 -66.84
C GLY A 360 -1.54 -13.89 -65.38
N GLY A 361 -2.38 -14.79 -64.87
CA GLY A 361 -2.50 -16.21 -65.17
C GLY A 361 -1.71 -17.01 -64.12
N GLY A 362 -2.37 -17.51 -63.08
CA GLY A 362 -1.75 -18.38 -62.07
C GLY A 362 -2.70 -18.81 -60.97
N LYS A 363 -2.97 -20.12 -60.90
CA LYS A 363 -4.05 -20.81 -60.18
C LYS A 363 -3.79 -21.04 -58.67
N PRO A 364 -4.83 -21.47 -57.92
CA PRO A 364 -4.86 -21.53 -56.45
C PRO A 364 -4.38 -22.87 -55.90
N ALA A 365 -3.86 -22.86 -54.66
CA ALA A 365 -3.66 -24.07 -53.86
C ALA A 365 -4.79 -24.21 -52.83
N THR A 366 -5.69 -25.13 -53.12
CA THR A 366 -6.70 -25.72 -52.26
C THR A 366 -6.03 -26.66 -51.25
N ILE A 367 -6.23 -26.46 -49.96
CA ILE A 367 -6.11 -27.53 -48.95
C ILE A 367 -7.35 -27.42 -48.06
N SER A 368 -8.25 -28.38 -48.21
CA SER A 368 -9.40 -28.63 -47.34
C SER A 368 -9.13 -29.91 -46.52
N PRO A 369 -10.05 -30.37 -45.65
CA PRO A 369 -9.76 -30.55 -44.23
C PRO A 369 -9.72 -32.03 -43.83
N SER A 370 -9.10 -32.34 -42.68
CA SER A 370 -9.29 -33.63 -42.02
C SER A 370 -9.87 -33.44 -40.64
N THR A 371 -11.11 -33.88 -40.52
CA THR A 371 -11.92 -34.08 -39.33
C THR A 371 -11.48 -35.30 -38.52
N SER A 372 -12.07 -35.40 -37.33
CA SER A 372 -12.34 -36.59 -36.52
C SER A 372 -11.42 -36.82 -35.30
N GLY A 373 -12.08 -36.86 -34.14
CA GLY A 373 -11.48 -37.14 -32.84
C GLY A 373 -12.44 -36.91 -31.69
N SER A 374 -13.68 -37.42 -31.79
CA SER A 374 -14.61 -37.51 -30.66
C SER A 374 -14.18 -38.63 -29.72
N SER A 375 -14.21 -38.39 -28.41
CA SER A 375 -14.37 -39.43 -27.39
C SER A 375 -15.05 -38.82 -26.17
N ALA A 376 -16.28 -39.24 -25.95
CA ALA A 376 -17.08 -38.98 -24.78
C ALA A 376 -17.10 -40.23 -23.89
N SER A 377 -17.08 -40.04 -22.58
CA SER A 377 -17.49 -41.00 -21.55
C SER A 377 -18.02 -40.16 -20.36
N HIS A 378 -19.34 -40.05 -20.15
CA HIS A 378 -20.15 -40.89 -19.21
C HIS A 378 -19.45 -41.09 -17.86
N SER A 379 -19.80 -40.36 -16.79
CA SER A 379 -21.04 -40.32 -15.96
C SER A 379 -21.08 -41.39 -14.85
N GLN A 380 -21.59 -40.96 -13.67
CA GLN A 380 -21.91 -41.62 -12.39
C GLN A 380 -21.06 -41.08 -11.23
N GLY A 381 -21.56 -40.69 -10.06
CA GLY A 381 -22.91 -40.59 -9.49
C GLY A 381 -22.82 -39.60 -8.30
N SER A 382 -23.84 -38.76 -8.09
CA SER A 382 -24.79 -38.86 -6.97
C SER A 382 -24.12 -39.03 -5.59
N ASP A 383 -24.17 -38.00 -4.76
CA ASP A 383 -24.80 -38.13 -3.45
C ASP A 383 -25.29 -36.78 -2.91
N VAL A 384 -26.58 -36.78 -2.63
CA VAL A 384 -27.40 -35.74 -2.04
C VAL A 384 -27.33 -35.92 -0.53
N ASN A 385 -26.89 -34.91 0.22
CA ASN A 385 -27.08 -34.88 1.67
C ASN A 385 -28.24 -33.92 1.98
N PRO A 386 -29.32 -34.40 2.65
CA PRO A 386 -30.41 -33.54 3.08
C PRO A 386 -30.12 -32.90 4.45
N ASP A 387 -30.60 -31.67 4.59
CA ASP A 387 -30.77 -30.95 5.86
C ASP A 387 -31.55 -31.77 6.90
N PRO A 388 -31.24 -31.63 8.20
CA PRO A 388 -32.21 -31.82 9.25
C PRO A 388 -32.81 -30.48 9.68
N ASN A 389 -34.05 -30.32 9.26
CA ASN A 389 -35.18 -29.62 9.88
C ASN A 389 -34.97 -28.99 11.29
N PRO A 390 -35.47 -27.76 11.53
CA PRO A 390 -35.60 -27.19 12.88
C PRO A 390 -36.96 -27.57 13.50
N SER A 391 -37.00 -27.84 14.81
CA SER A 391 -38.23 -27.76 15.62
C SER A 391 -37.93 -27.80 17.12
N ALA A 392 -38.46 -26.77 17.81
CA ALA A 392 -38.93 -26.68 19.20
C ALA A 392 -38.33 -25.49 19.96
#